data_AF-A0A7X3RRU8-F1
#
_entry.id   AF-A0A7X3RRU8-F1
#
_cell.length_a   1.000
_cell.length_b   1.000
_cell.length_c   1.000
_cell.angle_alpha   90.00
_cell.angle_beta   90.00
_cell.angle_gamma   90.00
#
_symmetry.space_group_name_H-M   'P 1'
#
loop_
_entity.id
_entity.type
_entity.pdbx_description
1 polymer ?
#
loop_
_entity_poly.entity_id
_entity_poly.type
_entity_poly.pdbx_seq_one_letter_code
_entity_poly.pdbx_strand_id
1 'polypeptide(L)'
;MNLTLRYSVRKIISETTCFILSLELSEGRRHWVFANAEWMNKRQKAIGIEFEENDLWAFLRGQCYSAKADFSVSGRYVLRHEGSAKLSFYLNDSPLLKGNYVLLSPSWGRRSRRKMWLLIPASGRERGRQ
;
A
#
# COMPACT_ATOMS: atom_id res chain seq x y z
N MET A 1 19.04 -11.62 0.31
CA MET A 1 19.15 -10.82 -0.93
C MET A 1 18.10 -9.72 -0.89
N ASN A 2 18.49 -8.46 -1.12
CA ASN A 2 17.54 -7.36 -1.26
C ASN A 2 17.04 -7.33 -2.70
N LEU A 3 15.80 -7.75 -2.94
CA LEU A 3 15.18 -7.68 -4.26
C LEU A 3 14.65 -6.27 -4.48
N THR A 4 15.05 -5.67 -5.60
CA THR A 4 14.51 -4.39 -6.06
C THR A 4 13.30 -4.69 -6.95
N LEU A 5 12.12 -4.29 -6.51
CA LEU A 5 10.83 -4.60 -7.14
C LEU A 5 10.07 -3.31 -7.47
N ARG A 6 9.02 -3.38 -8.30
CA ARG A 6 8.22 -2.20 -8.68
C ARG A 6 7.03 -2.00 -7.76
N TYR A 7 6.70 -0.74 -7.51
CA TYR A 7 5.47 -0.33 -6.83
C TYR A 7 4.73 0.74 -7.62
N SER A 8 3.44 0.89 -7.32
CA SER A 8 2.66 2.07 -7.70
C SER A 8 1.68 2.48 -6.61
N VAL A 9 1.33 3.75 -6.59
CA VAL A 9 0.28 4.34 -5.77
C VAL A 9 -0.62 5.14 -6.69
N ARG A 10 -1.91 4.80 -6.74
CA ARG A 10 -2.91 5.47 -7.57
C ARG A 10 -4.00 6.10 -6.71
N LYS A 11 -4.36 7.35 -6.98
CA LYS A 11 -5.55 8.02 -6.43
C LYS A 11 -6.70 7.85 -7.42
N ILE A 12 -7.79 7.24 -6.97
CA ILE A 12 -9.01 7.07 -7.74
C ILE A 12 -10.06 8.02 -7.15
N ILE A 13 -10.55 8.96 -7.95
CA ILE A 13 -11.64 9.85 -7.56
C ILE A 13 -12.94 9.30 -8.14
N SER A 14 -13.87 8.93 -7.26
CA SER A 14 -15.24 8.54 -7.58
C SER A 14 -16.21 9.22 -6.60
N GLU A 15 -17.38 8.62 -6.30
CA GLU A 15 -18.22 9.04 -5.17
C GLU A 15 -17.45 9.03 -3.85
N THR A 16 -16.56 8.04 -3.67
CA THR A 16 -15.59 8.00 -2.57
C THR A 16 -14.19 7.97 -3.15
N THR A 17 -13.33 8.90 -2.71
CA THR A 17 -11.91 8.88 -3.10
C THR A 17 -11.19 7.74 -2.38
N CYS A 18 -10.38 6.97 -3.12
CA CYS A 18 -9.53 5.94 -2.54
C CYS A 18 -8.12 5.95 -3.13
N PHE A 19 -7.21 5.29 -2.42
CA PHE A 19 -5.80 5.19 -2.78
C PHE A 19 -5.40 3.73 -2.87
N ILE A 20 -4.77 3.34 -3.99
CA ILE A 20 -4.40 1.96 -4.27
C ILE A 20 -2.87 1.86 -4.23
N LEU A 21 -2.33 1.18 -3.23
CA LEU A 21 -0.93 0.73 -3.22
C LEU A 21 -0.85 -0.61 -3.94
N SER A 22 0.01 -0.71 -4.95
CA SER A 22 0.30 -1.97 -5.64
C SER A 22 1.78 -2.30 -5.49
N LEU A 23 2.10 -3.50 -5.02
CA LEU A 23 3.47 -4.00 -4.89
C LEU A 23 3.64 -5.24 -5.76
N GLU A 24 4.69 -5.25 -6.57
CA GLU A 24 5.23 -6.48 -7.15
C GLU A 24 5.92 -7.29 -6.06
N LEU A 25 5.63 -8.57 -5.96
CA LEU A 25 6.13 -9.53 -4.97
C LEU A 25 6.56 -10.81 -5.69
N SER A 26 7.11 -11.77 -4.94
CA SER A 26 7.63 -13.03 -5.52
C SER A 26 6.57 -13.84 -6.27
N GLU A 27 5.32 -13.87 -5.77
CA GLU A 27 4.19 -14.62 -6.33
C GLU A 27 3.31 -13.78 -7.27
N GLY A 28 3.72 -12.56 -7.61
CA GLY A 28 2.97 -11.66 -8.48
C GLY A 28 2.67 -10.31 -7.84
N ARG A 29 1.63 -9.62 -8.33
CA ARG A 29 1.28 -8.28 -7.87
C ARG A 29 0.11 -8.33 -6.89
N ARG A 30 0.25 -7.64 -5.75
CA ARG A 30 -0.81 -7.50 -4.74
C ARG A 30 -1.19 -6.04 -4.56
N HIS A 31 -2.46 -5.81 -4.22
CA HIS A 31 -3.05 -4.49 -4.15
C HIS A 31 -3.70 -4.24 -2.79
N TRP A 32 -3.55 -3.03 -2.26
CA TRP A 32 -4.22 -2.57 -1.06
C TRP A 32 -4.94 -1.25 -1.33
N VAL A 33 -6.23 -1.21 -1.00
CA VAL A 33 -7.08 -0.02 -1.13
C VAL A 33 -7.23 0.65 0.23
N PHE A 34 -6.95 1.95 0.29
CA PHE A 34 -7.05 2.79 1.48
C PHE A 34 -8.04 3.94 1.25
N ALA A 35 -8.77 4.32 2.29
CA ALA A 35 -9.74 5.41 2.23
C ALA A 35 -9.11 6.82 2.27
N ASN A 36 -7.87 6.94 2.76
CA ASN A 36 -7.16 8.22 2.85
C ASN A 36 -5.69 8.09 2.43
N ALA A 37 -5.01 9.22 2.30
CA ALA A 37 -3.59 9.33 1.93
C ALA A 37 -2.68 9.76 3.09
N GLU A 38 -3.18 9.84 4.33
CA GLU A 38 -2.38 10.32 5.47
C GLU A 38 -1.21 9.40 5.82
N TRP A 39 -1.22 8.16 5.34
CA TRP A 39 -0.06 7.28 5.44
C TRP A 39 1.09 7.68 4.49
N MET A 40 0.80 8.39 3.39
CA MET A 40 1.80 8.81 2.39
C MET A 40 2.75 9.87 2.92
N ASN A 41 2.28 10.76 3.79
CA ASN A 41 3.11 11.75 4.48
C ASN A 41 3.75 11.22 5.78
N LYS A 42 3.64 9.90 6.02
CA LYS A 42 4.19 9.16 7.16
C LYS A 42 3.69 9.63 8.54
N ARG A 43 2.61 10.39 8.61
CA ARG A 43 2.06 10.88 9.89
C ARG A 43 1.20 9.85 10.58
N GLN A 44 0.48 9.03 9.80
CA GLN A 44 -0.55 8.15 10.34
C GLN A 44 -0.48 6.73 9.78
N LYS A 45 -1.01 5.80 10.57
CA LYS A 45 -1.27 4.42 10.14
C LYS A 45 -2.57 4.41 9.35
N ALA A 46 -2.71 3.48 8.42
CA ALA A 46 -3.93 3.34 7.63
C ALA A 46 -4.40 1.89 7.59
N ILE A 47 -5.71 1.68 7.68
CA ILE A 47 -6.33 0.39 7.42
C ILE A 47 -6.61 0.31 5.92
N GLY A 48 -6.11 -0.76 5.29
CA GLY A 48 -6.33 -1.07 3.89
C GLY A 48 -6.98 -2.43 3.74
N ILE A 49 -7.64 -2.62 2.61
CA ILE A 49 -8.20 -3.91 2.20
C ILE A 49 -7.36 -4.43 1.05
N GLU A 50 -6.90 -5.68 1.19
CA GLU A 50 -6.16 -6.36 0.15
C GLU A 50 -7.09 -6.92 -0.94
N PHE A 51 -6.66 -6.81 -2.19
CA PHE A 51 -7.31 -7.39 -3.35
C PHE A 51 -6.29 -8.14 -4.23
N GLU A 52 -6.75 -9.24 -4.81
CA GLU A 52 -6.15 -9.79 -6.03
C GLU A 52 -6.51 -8.90 -7.23
N GLU A 53 -5.73 -9.00 -8.31
CA GLU A 53 -5.86 -8.09 -9.46
C GLU A 53 -7.27 -8.11 -10.07
N ASN A 54 -7.82 -9.31 -10.30
CA ASN A 54 -9.16 -9.47 -10.88
C ASN A 54 -10.27 -8.89 -9.98
N ASP A 55 -10.16 -9.11 -8.68
CA ASP A 55 -11.12 -8.62 -7.69
C ASP A 55 -11.06 -7.09 -7.55
N LEU A 56 -9.85 -6.51 -7.64
CA LEU A 56 -9.66 -5.06 -7.64
C LEU A 56 -10.42 -4.43 -8.81
N TRP A 57 -10.28 -4.97 -10.02
CA TRP A 57 -10.96 -4.41 -11.19
C TRP A 57 -12.48 -4.55 -11.11
N ALA A 58 -12.99 -5.66 -10.58
CA ALA A 58 -14.41 -5.81 -10.30
C ALA A 58 -14.90 -4.78 -9.26
N PHE A 59 -14.15 -4.60 -8.17
CA PHE A 59 -14.44 -3.60 -7.14
C PHE A 59 -14.47 -2.18 -7.71
N LEU A 60 -13.45 -1.79 -8.49
CA LEU A 60 -13.37 -0.48 -9.11
C LEU A 60 -14.50 -0.27 -10.12
N ARG A 61 -14.85 -1.26 -10.94
CA ARG A 61 -16.01 -1.12 -11.84
C ARG A 61 -17.31 -0.89 -11.07
N GLY A 62 -17.54 -1.60 -9.96
CA GLY A 62 -18.77 -1.47 -9.16
C GLY A 62 -18.87 -0.20 -8.31
N GLN A 63 -17.76 0.50 -8.05
CA GLN A 63 -17.72 1.68 -7.17
C GLN A 63 -17.31 2.96 -7.90
N CYS A 64 -16.67 2.84 -9.07
CA CYS A 64 -15.89 3.90 -9.69
C CYS A 64 -16.18 4.01 -11.20
N TYR A 65 -17.44 3.79 -11.62
CA TYR A 65 -17.87 3.80 -13.04
C TYR A 65 -17.55 5.12 -13.79
N SER A 66 -17.35 6.22 -13.05
CA SER A 66 -16.98 7.55 -13.58
C SER A 66 -15.58 8.01 -13.16
N ALA A 67 -14.75 7.11 -12.60
CA ALA A 67 -13.57 7.56 -11.91
C ALA A 67 -12.45 8.05 -12.81
N LYS A 68 -11.96 9.24 -12.49
CA LYS A 68 -10.73 9.77 -13.05
C LYS A 68 -9.57 9.38 -12.13
N ALA A 69 -8.52 8.81 -12.71
CA ALA A 69 -7.24 8.71 -12.04
C ALA A 69 -6.66 10.12 -11.94
N ASP A 70 -6.61 10.66 -10.73
CA ASP A 70 -6.16 12.03 -10.48
C ASP A 70 -4.64 12.10 -10.24
N PHE A 71 -4.06 11.00 -9.74
CA PHE A 71 -2.64 10.92 -9.43
C PHE A 71 -2.14 9.49 -9.48
N SER A 72 -0.95 9.29 -10.06
CA SER A 72 -0.23 8.02 -10.05
C SER A 72 1.25 8.27 -9.80
N VAL A 73 1.82 7.60 -8.80
CA VAL A 73 3.26 7.50 -8.59
C VAL A 73 3.67 6.06 -8.76
N SER A 74 4.77 5.83 -9.47
CA SER A 74 5.38 4.52 -9.60
C SER A 74 6.88 4.63 -9.39
N GLY A 75 7.49 3.53 -8.97
CA GLY A 75 8.93 3.47 -8.83
C GLY A 75 9.39 2.11 -8.38
N ARG A 76 10.64 2.05 -7.91
CA ARG A 76 11.23 0.86 -7.32
C ARG A 76 11.28 0.96 -5.81
N TYR A 77 11.23 -0.21 -5.19
CA TYR A 77 11.32 -0.37 -3.76
C TYR A 77 12.17 -1.58 -3.41
N VAL A 78 12.68 -1.58 -2.18
CA VAL A 78 13.42 -2.72 -1.62
C VAL A 78 12.51 -3.49 -0.69
N LEU A 79 12.23 -4.75 -1.04
CA LEU A 79 11.53 -5.67 -0.17
C LEU A 79 12.48 -6.20 0.90
N ARG A 80 12.12 -6.04 2.17
CA ARG A 80 12.94 -6.45 3.33
C ARG A 80 12.40 -7.69 4.02
N HIS A 81 11.09 -7.89 3.96
CA HIS A 81 10.41 -9.06 4.50
C HIS A 81 9.13 -9.32 3.72
N GLU A 82 8.93 -10.58 3.33
CA GLU A 82 7.70 -11.08 2.71
C GLU A 82 7.18 -12.27 3.51
N GLY A 83 5.93 -12.19 3.94
CA GLY A 83 5.27 -13.26 4.65
C GLY A 83 3.75 -13.07 4.62
N SER A 84 3.02 -14.15 4.90
CA SER A 84 1.56 -14.18 4.78
C SER A 84 0.83 -13.16 5.65
N ALA A 85 1.44 -12.74 6.77
CA ALA A 85 0.89 -11.78 7.72
C ALA A 85 1.61 -10.43 7.74
N LYS A 86 2.77 -10.33 7.09
CA LYS A 86 3.66 -9.19 7.26
C LYS A 86 4.48 -8.95 6.01
N LEU A 87 4.41 -7.73 5.49
CA LEU A 87 5.36 -7.21 4.51
C LEU A 87 6.14 -6.07 5.14
N SER A 88 7.43 -5.97 4.86
CA SER A 88 8.25 -4.82 5.24
C SER A 88 9.09 -4.40 4.04
N PHE A 89 9.05 -3.12 3.71
CA PHE A 89 9.62 -2.61 2.48
C PHE A 89 10.07 -1.16 2.61
N TYR A 90 10.96 -0.73 1.71
CA TYR A 90 11.47 0.63 1.65
C TYR A 90 11.26 1.22 0.25
N LEU A 91 10.47 2.28 0.15
CA LEU A 91 10.22 2.99 -1.11
C LEU A 91 11.39 3.94 -1.38
N ASN A 92 11.99 3.89 -2.58
CA ASN A 92 13.18 4.68 -2.93
C ASN A 92 12.86 5.90 -3.79
N ASP A 93 12.00 5.72 -4.78
CA ASP A 93 12.00 6.55 -5.99
C ASP A 93 11.00 7.72 -5.97
N SER A 94 10.40 8.04 -4.81
CA SER A 94 9.43 9.14 -4.68
C SER A 94 9.76 10.01 -3.48
N PRO A 95 10.03 11.33 -3.62
CA PRO A 95 10.28 12.21 -2.49
C PRO A 95 9.14 12.21 -1.45
N LEU A 96 7.90 12.11 -1.92
CA LEU A 96 6.71 12.05 -1.05
C LEU A 96 6.66 10.75 -0.24
N LEU A 97 6.93 9.62 -0.90
CA LEU A 97 6.70 8.30 -0.33
C LEU A 97 7.98 7.65 0.23
N LYS A 98 9.18 8.21 -0.01
CA LYS A 98 10.47 7.56 0.30
C LYS A 98 10.57 7.22 1.78
N GLY A 99 10.64 5.95 2.15
CA GLY A 99 10.62 5.60 3.57
C GLY A 99 10.36 4.12 3.81
N ASN A 100 10.45 3.73 5.09
CA ASN A 100 10.15 2.37 5.53
C ASN A 100 8.66 2.23 5.78
N TYR A 101 8.08 1.11 5.34
CA TYR A 101 6.69 0.77 5.57
C TYR A 101 6.58 -0.68 6.01
N VAL A 102 5.57 -0.93 6.82
CA VAL A 102 5.17 -2.27 7.24
C VAL A 102 3.69 -2.43 6.98
N LEU A 103 3.32 -3.52 6.30
CA LEU A 103 1.94 -3.98 6.19
C LEU A 103 1.77 -5.16 7.14
N LEU A 104 0.77 -5.13 8.00
CA LEU A 104 0.42 -6.21 8.92
C LEU A 104 -1.01 -6.69 8.68
N SER A 105 -1.22 -7.99 8.55
CA SER A 105 -2.55 -8.60 8.53
C SER A 105 -2.87 -9.14 9.92
N PRO A 106 -3.61 -8.39 10.75
CA PRO A 106 -3.98 -8.83 12.09
C PRO A 106 -4.92 -10.03 12.02
N SER A 107 -4.95 -10.85 13.07
CA SER A 107 -5.80 -12.05 13.14
C SER A 107 -7.28 -11.75 12.94
N TRP A 108 -7.78 -10.62 13.44
CA TRP A 108 -9.14 -10.16 13.18
C TRP A 108 -9.37 -9.75 11.72
N GLY A 109 -8.33 -9.21 11.06
CA GLY A 109 -8.38 -8.84 9.64
C GLY A 109 -8.47 -10.04 8.71
N ARG A 110 -8.06 -11.23 9.17
CA ARG A 110 -8.22 -12.51 8.47
C ARG A 110 -9.63 -13.09 8.55
N ARG A 111 -10.42 -12.70 9.56
CA ARG A 111 -11.82 -13.15 9.76
C ARG A 111 -12.82 -12.33 8.96
N SER A 112 -12.40 -11.18 8.44
CA SER A 112 -13.19 -10.35 7.54
C SER A 112 -13.37 -11.05 6.19
N ARG A 113 -14.53 -10.89 5.56
CA ARG A 113 -14.78 -11.34 4.17
C ARG A 113 -13.76 -10.78 3.17
N ARG A 114 -13.11 -9.67 3.50
CA ARG A 114 -12.00 -9.09 2.72
C ARG A 114 -10.76 -8.98 3.61
N LYS A 115 -9.60 -9.48 3.16
CA LYS A 115 -8.36 -9.50 3.95
C LYS A 115 -7.94 -8.08 4.34
N MET A 116 -8.09 -7.71 5.61
CA MET A 116 -7.71 -6.38 6.10
C MET A 116 -6.24 -6.32 6.52
N TRP A 117 -5.62 -5.18 6.28
CA TRP A 117 -4.23 -4.90 6.58
C TRP A 117 -4.06 -3.54 7.23
N LEU A 118 -3.11 -3.42 8.15
CA LEU A 118 -2.66 -2.16 8.73
C LEU A 118 -1.34 -1.76 8.08
N LEU A 119 -1.33 -0.63 7.39
CA LEU A 119 -0.14 0.03 6.87
C LEU A 119 0.42 0.96 7.93
N ILE A 120 1.69 0.77 8.26
CA ILE A 120 2.44 1.54 9.26
C ILE A 120 3.65 2.15 8.57
N PRO A 121 3.67 3.47 8.36
CA PRO A 121 4.90 4.18 8.03
C PRO A 121 5.85 4.07 9.22
N ALA A 122 7.02 3.48 9.03
CA ALA A 122 8.06 3.47 10.03
C ALA A 122 8.86 4.76 9.87
N SER A 123 8.58 5.74 10.73
CA SER A 123 9.48 6.87 10.89
C SER A 123 10.84 6.33 11.33
N GLY A 124 11.88 6.64 10.55
CA GLY A 124 13.22 6.51 11.08
C GLY A 124 13.28 7.41 12.31
N ARG A 125 13.49 6.85 13.51
CA ARG A 125 14.07 7.65 14.58
C ARG A 125 15.42 8.09 14.03
N GLU A 126 15.53 9.34 13.60
CA GLU A 126 16.80 10.03 13.67
C GLU A 126 17.16 10.02 15.15
N ARG A 127 17.95 9.02 15.57
CA ARG A 127 18.62 9.10 16.86
C ARG A 127 19.60 10.24 16.69
N GLY A 128 19.19 11.44 17.10
CA GLY A 128 20.10 12.52 17.42
C GLY A 128 21.08 11.98 18.44
N ARG A 129 22.28 11.63 17.98
CA ARG A 129 23.46 11.64 18.81
C ARG A 129 23.92 13.10 18.80
N GLN A 130 23.51 13.83 19.83
CA GLN A 130 24.37 14.88 20.38
C GLN A 130 25.36 14.20 21.33
#